data_AF-A0A0F9H0M0-F1
#
_entry.id   AF-A0A0F9H0M0-F1
#
_cell.length_a   1.000
_cell.length_b   1.000
_cell.length_c   1.000
_cell.angle_alpha   90.00
_cell.angle_beta   90.00
_cell.angle_gamma   90.00
#
_symmetry.space_group_name_H-M   'P 1'
#
loop_
_entity.id
_entity.type
_entity.pdbx_description
1 polymer ?
#
loop_
_entity_poly.entity_id
_entity_poly.type
_entity_poly.pdbx_seq_one_letter_code
_entity_poly.pdbx_strand_id
1 'polypeptide(L)' 'MQRYVCPKCHAVVWSGKELKYCVCGGKYLTTLEVFEQLFGDAFGGKK' A
#
# COMPACT_ATOMS: atom_id res chain seq x y z
N MET A 1 -7.47 -13.85 -2.59
CA MET A 1 -7.60 -12.91 -1.45
C MET A 1 -6.35 -12.04 -1.44
N GLN A 2 -6.49 -10.72 -1.41
CA GLN A 2 -5.36 -9.78 -1.49
C GLN A 2 -5.06 -9.18 -0.12
N ARG A 3 -3.78 -8.88 0.12
CA ARG A 3 -3.30 -8.22 1.33
C ARG A 3 -3.21 -6.71 1.09
N TYR A 4 -3.88 -5.94 1.92
CA TYR A 4 -3.85 -4.48 1.92
C TYR A 4 -3.16 -3.97 3.19
N VAL A 5 -2.34 -2.94 3.04
CA VAL A 5 -1.59 -2.29 4.11
C VAL A 5 -1.88 -0.80 4.06
N CYS A 6 -2.24 -0.21 5.20
CA CYS A 6 -2.34 1.24 5.31
C CYS A 6 -0.99 1.78 5.83
N PRO A 7 -0.21 2.54 5.06
CA PRO A 7 1.08 3.05 5.51
C PRO A 7 0.97 4.10 6.64
N LYS A 8 -0.21 4.72 6.81
CA LYS A 8 -0.43 5.75 7.84
C LYS A 8 -0.51 5.18 9.25
N CYS A 9 -1.17 4.04 9.42
CA CYS A 9 -1.39 3.40 10.73
C CYS A 9 -0.87 1.97 10.80
N HIS A 10 -0.21 1.49 9.75
CA HIS A 10 0.30 0.13 9.60
C HIS A 10 -0.75 -0.98 9.76
N ALA A 11 -2.04 -0.67 9.59
CA ALA A 11 -3.10 -1.66 9.61
C ALA A 11 -2.97 -2.60 8.41
N VAL A 12 -3.03 -3.91 8.68
CA VAL A 12 -2.97 -4.96 7.66
C VAL A 12 -4.31 -5.68 7.62
N VAL A 13 -4.92 -5.76 6.44
CA VAL A 13 -6.22 -6.40 6.25
C VAL A 13 -6.18 -7.34 5.05
N TRP A 14 -6.93 -8.43 5.16
CA TRP A 14 -7.10 -9.42 4.10
C TRP A 14 -8.51 -9.33 3.56
N SER A 15 -8.63 -9.08 2.26
CA SER A 15 -9.94 -8.92 1.63
C SER A 15 -9.96 -9.56 0.25
N GLY A 16 -11.11 -10.12 -0.13
CA GLY A 16 -11.38 -10.54 -1.50
C GLY A 16 -11.80 -9.39 -2.41
N LYS A 17 -12.16 -8.23 -1.84
CA LYS A 17 -12.59 -7.03 -2.54
C LYS A 17 -11.55 -5.92 -2.42
N GLU A 18 -11.49 -5.04 -3.42
CA GLU A 18 -10.64 -3.87 -3.41
C GLU A 18 -11.00 -2.92 -2.26
N LEU A 19 -10.04 -2.67 -1.38
CA LEU A 19 -10.17 -1.74 -0.27
C LEU A 19 -9.46 -0.44 -0.61
N LYS A 20 -10.22 0.67 -0.58
CA LYS A 20 -9.70 2.00 -0.95
C LYS A 20 -9.17 2.79 0.25
N TYR A 21 -9.89 2.77 1.38
CA TYR A 21 -9.60 3.61 2.54
C TYR A 21 -9.62 2.83 3.85
N CYS A 22 -8.69 3.18 4.73
CA CYS A 22 -8.61 2.73 6.11
C CYS A 22 -9.45 3.63 7.02
N VAL A 23 -9.85 3.10 8.17
CA VAL A 23 -10.61 3.82 9.21
C VAL A 23 -9.88 5.07 9.70
N CYS A 24 -8.54 5.09 9.64
CA CYS A 24 -7.72 6.25 9.99
C CYS A 24 -7.72 7.37 8.92
N GLY A 25 -8.49 7.20 7.83
CA GLY A 25 -8.51 8.08 6.66
C GLY A 25 -7.32 7.91 5.72
N GLY A 26 -6.41 6.98 5.99
CA GLY A 26 -5.31 6.64 5.09
C GLY A 26 -5.77 5.76 3.94
N LYS A 27 -5.13 5.86 2.77
CA LYS A 27 -5.39 4.95 1.64
C LYS A 27 -4.81 3.56 1.96
N TYR A 28 -5.54 2.50 1.63
CA TYR A 28 -4.97 1.16 1.61
C TYR A 28 -4.14 0.99 0.34
N LEU A 29 -2.97 0.39 0.48
CA LEU A 29 -2.10 0.04 -0.62
C LEU A 29 -1.93 -1.48 -0.64
N THR A 30 -1.85 -2.04 -1.84
CA THR A 30 -1.45 -3.42 -2.02
C THR A 30 0.04 -3.59 -1.74
N THR A 31 0.48 -4.82 -1.46
CA THR A 31 1.91 -5.12 -1.32
C THR A 31 2.71 -4.70 -2.56
N LEU A 32 2.12 -4.76 -3.76
CA LEU A 32 2.76 -4.31 -5.00
C LEU A 32 2.95 -2.79 -5.00
N GLU A 33 1.91 -2.02 -4.69
CA GLU A 33 2.00 -0.54 -4.60
C GLU A 33 3.00 -0.09 -3.52
N VAL A 34 3.03 -0.77 -2.37
CA VAL A 34 4.03 -0.50 -1.32
C VAL A 34 5.43 -0.82 -1.82
N PHE A 35 5.60 -1.91 -2.56
CA PHE A 35 6.88 -2.27 -3.17
C PHE A 35 7.29 -1.25 -4.24
N GLU A 36 6.38 -0.79 -5.10
CA GLU A 36 6.64 0.26 -6.07
C GLU A 36 6.98 1.60 -5.42
N GLN A 37 6.39 1.94 -4.27
CA GLN A 37 6.78 3.14 -3.53
C GLN A 37 8.19 3.01 -2.92
N LEU A 38 8.47 1.88 -2.26
CA LEU A 38 9.77 1.67 -1.59
C LEU A 38 10.91 1.47 -2.59
N PHE A 39 10.67 0.72 -3.65
CA PHE A 39 11.68 0.35 -4.64
C PHE A 39 11.63 1.21 -5.90
N GLY A 40 10.54 1.91 -6.18
CA GLY A 40 10.50 2.93 -7.24
C GLY A 40 11.39 4.12 -6.90
N ASP A 41 11.48 4.53 -5.64
CA ASP A 41 12.48 5.49 -5.19
C ASP A 41 13.92 4.92 -5.24
N ALA A 42 14.10 3.61 -5.01
CA ALA A 42 15.41 2.97 -5.04
C ALA A 42 15.94 2.66 -6.45
N PHE A 43 15.05 2.42 -7.43
CA PHE A 43 15.40 2.09 -8.82
C PHE A 43 15.07 3.21 -9.83
N GLY A 44 14.39 4.28 -9.40
CA GLY A 44 14.10 5.48 -10.17
C GLY A 44 15.27 6.46 -10.15
N GLY A 45 16.32 6.12 -10.89
CA GLY A 45 17.47 6.99 -11.11
C GLY A 45 17.11 8.36 -11.70
N LYS A 46 17.83 9.39 -11.22
CA LYS A 46 18.15 10.68 -11.85
C LYS A 46 17.19 11.19 -12.94
N LYS A 47 16.56 12.33 -12.67
CA LYS A 47 16.58 13.47 -13.59
C LYS A 47 16.79 14.75 -12.81
#